data_AF-A0A6A6MLP0-F1
#
_entry.id   AF-A0A6A6MLP0-F1
#
_cell.length_a   1.000
_cell.length_b   1.000
_cell.length_c   1.000
_cell.angle_alpha   90.00
_cell.angle_beta   90.00
_cell.angle_gamma   90.00
#
_symmetry.space_group_name_H-M   'P 1'
#
loop_
_entity.id
_entity.type
_entity.pdbx_description
1 polymer ?
#
loop_
_entity_poly.entity_id
_entity_poly.type
_entity_poly.pdbx_seq_one_letter_code
_entity_poly.pdbx_strand_id
1 'polypeptide(L)'
;MKSLVCHTNGCTVFDSNGEIIYRVENYGTKCNNEVHLMDLRGRVLVTIRRKVKQKQLSSGIALGYDVLTMIVEPHIDHCLIMAIVTVYGLINYKM
;
A
#
# COMPACT_ATOMS: atom_id res chain seq x y z
N MET A 1 29.63 3.11 -9.49
CA MET A 1 28.22 3.38 -9.17
C MET A 1 27.64 2.14 -8.51
N LYS A 2 27.33 2.19 -7.21
CA LYS A 2 26.65 1.08 -6.54
C LYS A 2 25.20 1.12 -6.98
N SER A 3 24.79 0.14 -7.78
CA SER A 3 23.38 -0.08 -8.06
C SER A 3 22.68 -0.32 -6.73
N LEU A 4 21.83 0.61 -6.31
CA LEU A 4 20.89 0.38 -5.22
C LEU A 4 19.76 -0.50 -5.79
N VAL A 5 20.07 -1.76 -6.11
CA VAL A 5 19.03 -2.76 -6.27
C VAL A 5 18.54 -3.05 -4.86
N CYS A 6 17.72 -2.14 -4.34
CA CYS A 6 16.87 -2.42 -3.21
C CYS A 6 15.95 -3.55 -3.66
N HIS A 7 16.13 -4.74 -3.09
CA HIS A 7 15.18 -5.85 -3.17
C HIS A 7 13.86 -5.49 -2.46
N THR A 8 13.22 -4.41 -2.87
CA THR A 8 11.92 -3.99 -2.36
C THR A 8 10.88 -4.36 -3.42
N ASN A 9 9.86 -5.12 -3.02
CA ASN A 9 8.68 -5.38 -3.86
C ASN A 9 7.82 -4.10 -3.92
N GLY A 10 8.34 -3.06 -4.58
CA GLY A 10 7.69 -1.77 -4.72
C GLY A 10 7.33 -1.43 -6.16
N CYS A 11 6.49 -0.42 -6.35
CA CYS A 11 6.24 0.19 -7.64
C CYS A 11 6.20 1.72 -7.54
N THR A 12 6.33 2.38 -8.69
CA THR A 12 6.35 3.83 -8.79
C THR A 12 5.15 4.27 -9.63
N VAL A 13 4.43 5.29 -9.17
CA VAL A 13 3.30 5.88 -9.91
C VAL A 13 3.80 7.14 -10.59
N PHE A 14 3.52 7.24 -11.90
CA PHE A 14 3.90 8.37 -12.74
C PHE A 14 2.65 9.14 -13.16
N ASP A 15 2.79 10.45 -13.34
CA ASP A 15 1.79 11.27 -14.02
C ASP A 15 1.88 11.12 -15.55
N SER A 16 1.03 11.86 -16.27
CA SER A 16 1.02 11.87 -17.74
C SER A 16 2.29 12.46 -18.37
N ASN A 17 3.08 13.22 -17.61
CA ASN A 17 4.33 13.81 -18.07
C ASN A 17 5.53 12.88 -17.86
N GLY A 18 5.32 11.75 -17.15
CA GLY A 18 6.38 10.83 -16.77
C GLY A 18 7.08 11.22 -15.47
N GLU A 19 6.53 12.17 -14.71
CA GLU A 19 7.05 12.56 -13.42
C GLU A 19 6.55 11.60 -12.34
N ILE A 20 7.44 11.22 -11.42
CA ILE A 20 7.06 10.37 -10.30
C ILE A 20 6.17 11.19 -9.37
N ILE A 21 4.99 10.66 -9.02
CA ILE A 21 4.08 11.30 -8.08
C ILE A 21 3.97 10.54 -6.77
N TYR A 22 4.09 9.21 -6.81
CA TYR A 22 4.06 8.37 -5.62
C TYR A 22 5.03 7.19 -5.70
N ARG A 23 5.45 6.73 -4.53
CA ARG A 23 6.18 5.48 -4.35
C ARG A 23 5.35 4.53 -3.51
N VAL A 24 5.19 3.30 -3.97
CA VAL A 24 4.59 2.20 -3.24
C VAL A 24 5.71 1.28 -2.82
N GLU A 25 5.98 1.18 -1.53
CA GLU A 25 7.07 0.36 -1.02
C GLU A 25 6.61 -0.51 0.15
N ASN A 26 7.13 -1.73 0.21
CA ASN A 26 7.03 -2.59 1.39
C ASN A 26 8.36 -2.53 2.14
N TYR A 27 8.41 -1.73 3.20
CA TYR A 27 9.57 -1.66 4.09
C TYR A 27 9.53 -2.83 5.06
N GLY A 28 10.13 -3.96 4.67
CA GLY A 28 10.19 -5.11 5.56
C GLY A 28 11.06 -6.24 5.04
N THR A 29 11.78 -6.88 5.96
CA THR A 29 12.24 -8.25 5.74
C THR A 29 11.03 -9.18 5.57
N LYS A 30 11.22 -10.28 4.83
CA LYS A 30 10.20 -11.31 4.54
C LYS A 30 9.25 -11.47 5.73
N CYS A 31 7.96 -11.17 5.54
CA CYS A 31 6.83 -11.22 6.50
C CYS A 31 6.23 -9.87 6.96
N ASN A 32 6.62 -8.71 6.42
CA ASN A 32 5.85 -7.49 6.72
C ASN A 32 4.53 -7.44 5.93
N ASN A 33 3.42 -7.28 6.65
CA ASN A 33 2.07 -7.20 6.11
C ASN A 33 1.67 -5.77 5.76
N GLU A 34 2.64 -4.86 5.71
CA GLU A 34 2.42 -3.43 5.54
C GLU A 34 3.01 -2.94 4.21
N VAL A 35 2.23 -2.15 3.50
CA VAL A 35 2.59 -1.47 2.26
C VAL A 35 2.36 0.02 2.47
N HIS A 36 3.33 0.83 2.09
CA HIS A 36 3.28 2.27 2.27
C HIS A 36 3.22 2.96 0.91
N LEU A 37 2.25 3.85 0.76
CA LEU A 37 2.21 4.83 -0.33
C LEU A 37 2.79 6.14 0.18
N MET A 38 3.79 6.67 -0.50
CA MET A 38 4.49 7.88 -0.11
C MET A 38 4.53 8.90 -1.22
N ASP A 39 4.57 10.18 -0.82
CA ASP A 39 4.95 11.26 -1.71
C ASP A 39 6.47 11.25 -2.00
N LEU A 40 6.90 12.12 -2.91
CA LEU A 40 8.31 12.28 -3.28
C LEU A 40 9.23 12.72 -2.14
N ARG A 41 8.68 13.32 -1.08
CA ARG A 41 9.42 13.78 0.09
C ARG A 41 9.59 12.66 1.11
N GLY A 42 9.04 11.46 0.83
CA GLY A 42 9.05 10.32 1.74
C GLY A 42 7.99 10.40 2.83
N ARG A 43 7.00 11.32 2.73
CA ARG A 43 5.87 11.33 3.66
C ARG A 43 4.91 10.22 3.29
N VAL A 44 4.57 9.40 4.28
CA VAL A 44 3.58 8.33 4.12
C VAL A 44 2.20 8.96 4.04
N LEU A 45 1.55 8.79 2.89
CA LEU A 45 0.18 9.22 2.66
C LEU A 45 -0.81 8.14 3.06
N VAL A 46 -0.41 6.88 2.87
CA VAL A 46 -1.26 5.73 3.15
C VAL A 46 -0.42 4.59 3.68
N THR A 47 -0.91 3.95 4.74
CA THR A 47 -0.41 2.64 5.18
C THR A 47 -1.51 1.60 5.00
N ILE A 48 -1.18 0.56 4.26
CA ILE A 48 -2.06 -0.59 4.00
C ILE A 48 -1.53 -1.74 4.81
N ARG A 49 -2.36 -2.30 5.67
CA ARG A 49 -1.99 -3.44 6.52
C ARG A 49 -2.91 -4.62 6.26
N ARG A 50 -2.33 -5.74 5.84
CA ARG A 50 -3.03 -7.03 5.84
C ARG A 50 -3.12 -7.54 7.27
N LYS A 51 -4.34 -7.79 7.75
CA LYS A 51 -4.52 -8.39 9.07
C LYS A 51 -4.47 -9.90 8.97
N VAL A 52 -3.59 -10.51 9.75
CA VAL A 52 -3.53 -11.98 9.91
C VAL A 52 -4.49 -12.47 11.00
N LYS A 53 -5.10 -11.55 11.78
CA LYS A 53 -6.09 -11.85 12.82
C LYS A 53 -7.48 -11.41 12.36
N GLN A 54 -8.47 -12.26 12.61
CA GLN A 54 -9.88 -12.02 12.26
C GLN A 54 -10.39 -10.73 12.90
N LYS A 55 -10.96 -9.82 12.10
CA LYS A 55 -11.52 -8.56 12.60
C LYS A 55 -12.99 -8.75 12.94
N GLN A 56 -13.42 -8.33 14.13
CA GLN A 56 -14.84 -8.28 14.48
C GLN A 56 -15.34 -6.84 14.40
N LEU A 57 -16.55 -6.68 13.85
CA LEU A 57 -17.28 -5.42 13.90
C LEU A 57 -17.87 -5.21 15.29
N SER A 58 -18.21 -3.97 15.65
CA SER A 58 -18.91 -3.66 16.90
C SER A 58 -20.27 -4.34 17.01
N SER A 59 -20.85 -4.76 15.87
CA SER A 59 -22.05 -5.59 15.78
C SER A 59 -21.83 -7.08 16.11
N GLY A 60 -20.60 -7.51 16.39
CA GLY A 60 -20.25 -8.92 16.64
C GLY A 60 -20.00 -9.75 15.38
N ILE A 61 -20.15 -9.16 14.20
CA ILE A 61 -19.88 -9.86 12.92
C ILE A 61 -18.38 -10.03 12.73
N ALA A 62 -17.94 -11.27 12.59
CA ALA A 62 -16.56 -11.61 12.26
C ALA A 62 -16.34 -11.48 10.74
N LEU A 63 -15.34 -10.71 10.35
CA LEU A 63 -14.90 -10.56 8.97
C LEU A 63 -13.87 -11.63 8.61
N GLY A 64 -13.67 -11.90 7.31
CA GLY A 64 -12.68 -12.86 6.84
C GLY A 64 -11.23 -12.45 7.08
N TYR A 65 -10.29 -13.31 6.69
CA TYR A 65 -8.84 -13.04 6.75
C TYR A 65 -8.35 -12.17 5.58
N ASP A 66 -9.20 -11.95 4.57
CA ASP A 66 -8.90 -11.13 3.39
C ASP A 66 -9.19 -9.63 3.61
N VAL A 67 -9.34 -9.23 4.88
CA VAL A 67 -9.61 -7.84 5.24
C VAL A 67 -8.30 -7.05 5.29
N LEU A 68 -8.23 -6.04 4.44
CA LEU A 68 -7.20 -5.02 4.46
C LEU A 68 -7.64 -3.86 5.37
N THR A 69 -6.71 -3.31 6.15
CA THR A 69 -6.91 -2.06 6.88
C THR A 69 -6.07 -0.98 6.22
N MET A 70 -6.70 0.14 5.89
CA MET A 70 -6.03 1.28 5.27
C MET A 70 -6.15 2.49 6.17
N ILE A 71 -5.03 3.18 6.39
CA ILE A 71 -4.95 4.44 7.10
C ILE A 71 -4.52 5.48 6.08
N VAL A 72 -5.38 6.46 5.79
CA VAL A 72 -5.18 7.50 4.76
C VAL A 72 -5.07 8.85 5.46
N GLU A 73 -4.08 9.65 5.08
CA GLU A 73 -3.95 11.04 5.53
C GLU A 73 -5.18 11.89 5.16
N PRO A 74 -5.59 12.83 6.02
CA PRO A 74 -6.70 13.73 5.71
C PRO A 74 -6.41 14.54 4.44
N HIS A 75 -7.47 14.88 3.69
CA HIS A 75 -7.43 15.66 2.44
C HIS A 75 -6.84 14.94 1.21
N ILE A 76 -6.57 13.65 1.31
CA ILE A 76 -6.21 12.81 0.16
C ILE A 76 -7.47 12.17 -0.44
N ASP A 77 -7.54 12.10 -1.77
CA ASP A 77 -8.63 11.44 -2.48
C ASP A 77 -8.63 9.92 -2.21
N HIS A 78 -9.59 9.47 -1.41
CA HIS A 78 -9.72 8.06 -1.05
C HIS A 78 -9.96 7.14 -2.25
N CYS A 79 -10.61 7.61 -3.32
CA CYS A 79 -10.85 6.82 -4.53
C CYS A 79 -9.55 6.59 -5.30
N LEU A 80 -8.74 7.63 -5.49
CA LEU A 80 -7.43 7.51 -6.12
C LEU A 80 -6.53 6.54 -5.36
N ILE A 81 -6.51 6.67 -4.03
CA ILE A 81 -5.76 5.77 -3.17
C ILE A 81 -6.20 4.32 -3.35
N MET A 82 -7.52 4.05 -3.26
CA MET A 82 -8.05 2.70 -3.42
C MET A 82 -7.67 2.10 -4.78
N ALA A 83 -7.74 2.89 -5.86
CA ALA A 83 -7.35 2.44 -7.19
C ALA A 83 -5.87 1.99 -7.23
N ILE A 84 -4.95 2.79 -6.66
CA ILE A 84 -3.53 2.45 -6.57
C ILE A 84 -3.32 1.15 -5.78
N VAL A 85 -4.01 1.00 -4.65
CA VAL A 85 -3.91 -0.20 -3.81
C VAL A 85 -4.41 -1.45 -4.53
N THR A 86 -5.55 -1.36 -5.22
CA THR A 86 -6.11 -2.48 -6.00
C THR A 86 -5.15 -2.88 -7.12
N VAL A 87 -4.63 -1.92 -7.87
CA VAL A 87 -3.66 -2.19 -8.95
C VAL A 87 -2.39 -2.83 -8.40
N TYR A 88 -1.83 -2.31 -7.30
CA TYR A 88 -0.67 -2.92 -6.66
C TYR A 88 -0.96 -4.36 -6.19
N GLY A 89 -2.14 -4.59 -5.62
CA GLY A 89 -2.62 -5.92 -5.24
C GLY A 89 -2.63 -6.88 -6.42
N LEU A 90 -3.21 -6.48 -7.56
CA LEU A 90 -3.26 -7.28 -8.80
C LEU A 90 -1.87 -7.59 -9.37
N ILE A 91 -0.92 -6.65 -9.27
CA ILE A 91 0.45 -6.84 -9.76
C ILE A 91 1.22 -7.83 -8.89
N ASN A 92 1.08 -7.74 -7.56
CA ASN A 92 1.91 -8.48 -6.61
C ASN A 92 1.29 -9.80 -6.14
N TYR A 93 -0.02 -9.93 -6.22
CA TYR A 93 -0.76 -11.12 -5.87
C TYR A 93 -1.73 -11.43 -7.02
N LYS A 94 -1.59 -12.60 -7.65
CA LYS A 94 -2.74 -13.20 -8.32
C LYS A 94 -3.81 -13.33 -7.25
N MET A 95 -4.90 -12.57 -7.36
CA MET A 95 -6.06 -12.74 -6.49
C MET A 95 -6.50 -14.20 -6.47
#